data_AF-A0A1Y2IJG3-F1
#
_entry.id   AF-A0A1Y2IJG3-F1
#
_cell.length_a   1.000
_cell.length_b   1.000
_cell.length_c   1.000
_cell.angle_alpha   90.00
_cell.angle_beta   90.00
_cell.angle_gamma   90.00
#
_symmetry.space_group_name_H-M   'P 1'
#
loop_
_entity.id
_entity.type
_entity.pdbx_description
1 polymer ?
#
loop_
_entity_poly.entity_id
_entity_poly.type
_entity_poly.pdbx_seq_one_letter_code
_entity_poly.pdbx_strand_id
1 'polypeptide(L)'
;MARRPLLGGGAVVDTQGPARQGSQHAYTPVQSYGSILSEGGSSSLRASPERYRRESWLDRVPEEESAVEGEAVEPDAGSDEWDLAEYGYYSGSYYRKVAVYGLVPLTCIIAFLFFANLVRWVWPPHFPPPSTLPRSFPSPIPELLLSAAFFSLTHALRIPMYNLASLLFPPIWDTLAFNLWYVLLSQAFRLAAFALLRVRHEMVYPLPTWRDPAFTTAWWLALGWAAADAVASVAQGYAQLGLYKSVMVPVERVRAILDASKAAMGSGSTSRSASGGDSVNASREYMPLSPRTERQNVDGAAYANGTGNGRHGRKKEPITVEEAVRMAVDQDVEQLIHLQEREELEEVYGIPIIYIPVFVPCLQRIDSFLFSLGYTLILAWAYLRSPLSFPAGSDPLPPIYSNHALGIAFPVVVLVHLFLSLLHSPPILPRIGVHTTAYVGLLVGLGGFFTGLGLWGALS
;
A
#
# COMPACT_ATOMS: atom_id res chain seq x y z
N MET A 1 1.72 6.41 1.83
CA MET A 1 1.39 5.51 2.97
C MET A 1 2.51 4.52 3.19
N ALA A 2 3.15 4.55 4.36
CA ALA A 2 4.41 3.83 4.63
C ALA A 2 4.06 2.48 5.25
N ARG A 3 4.58 1.40 4.67
CA ARG A 3 4.78 0.16 5.41
C ARG A 3 5.68 0.51 6.61
N ARG A 4 5.31 0.08 7.82
CA ARG A 4 6.34 -0.16 8.84
C ARG A 4 7.32 -1.16 8.20
N PRO A 5 8.64 -0.92 8.25
CA PRO A 5 9.57 -1.96 7.88
C PRO A 5 9.46 -3.04 8.97
N LEU A 6 8.67 -4.08 8.70
CA LEU A 6 8.79 -5.33 9.40
C LEU A 6 10.23 -5.79 9.21
N LEU A 7 10.90 -6.00 10.34
CA LEU A 7 12.29 -6.40 10.46
C LEU A 7 12.51 -7.72 9.69
N GLY A 8 12.88 -7.61 8.41
CA GLY A 8 13.44 -8.70 7.62
C GLY A 8 14.86 -8.97 8.09
N GLY A 9 15.06 -10.12 8.73
CA GLY A 9 16.33 -10.59 9.24
C GLY A 9 17.40 -10.81 8.15
N GLY A 10 18.64 -10.53 8.55
CA GLY A 10 19.88 -11.20 8.17
C GLY A 10 20.07 -11.62 6.71
N ALA A 11 20.78 -10.79 5.95
CA ALA A 11 21.60 -11.25 4.84
C ALA A 11 22.78 -12.07 5.39
N VAL A 12 22.70 -13.39 5.29
CA VAL A 12 23.84 -14.29 5.47
C VAL A 12 24.71 -14.18 4.22
N VAL A 13 25.85 -13.50 4.36
CA VAL A 13 26.95 -13.52 3.39
C VAL A 13 27.78 -14.75 3.67
N ASP A 14 27.71 -15.74 2.79
CA ASP A 14 28.63 -16.88 2.76
C ASP A 14 30.04 -16.38 2.42
N THR A 15 30.97 -16.54 3.35
CA THR A 15 32.40 -16.58 3.04
C THR A 15 33.06 -17.72 3.82
N GLN A 16 33.54 -18.72 3.09
CA GLN A 16 34.29 -19.87 3.60
C GLN A 16 35.69 -19.46 4.06
N GLY A 17 36.15 -20.06 5.18
CA GLY A 17 37.56 -20.46 5.36
C GLY A 17 38.20 -20.11 6.71
N PRO A 18 39.10 -20.96 7.26
CA PRO A 18 39.01 -21.37 8.67
C PRO A 18 40.20 -20.96 9.54
N ALA A 19 39.99 -20.82 10.86
CA ALA A 19 41.02 -21.05 11.87
C ALA A 19 40.44 -21.33 13.27
N ARG A 20 40.98 -22.40 13.89
CA ARG A 20 40.81 -22.82 15.29
C ARG A 20 41.27 -21.74 16.27
N GLN A 21 40.56 -21.55 17.38
CA GLN A 21 41.05 -21.82 18.76
C GLN A 21 39.96 -21.49 19.80
N GLY A 22 39.87 -22.32 20.83
CA GLY A 22 38.80 -22.31 21.81
C GLY A 22 39.06 -21.53 23.10
N SER A 23 37.99 -21.32 23.86
CA SER A 23 37.89 -21.13 25.33
C SER A 23 36.44 -20.66 25.59
N GLN A 24 35.59 -21.50 26.17
CA GLN A 24 35.20 -21.57 27.59
C GLN A 24 34.23 -20.45 28.07
N HIS A 25 33.12 -20.93 28.67
CA HIS A 25 32.14 -20.26 29.55
C HIS A 25 31.07 -19.36 28.91
N ALA A 26 29.81 -19.80 28.91
CA ALA A 26 28.87 -19.69 30.04
C ALA A 26 27.47 -20.14 29.59
N TYR A 27 26.98 -21.24 30.14
CA TYR A 27 25.60 -21.69 29.96
C TYR A 27 24.66 -20.77 30.74
N THR A 28 23.68 -20.18 30.06
CA THR A 28 22.48 -19.61 30.68
C THR A 28 21.28 -20.48 30.31
N PRO A 29 20.44 -20.89 31.29
CA PRO A 29 19.27 -21.71 31.01
C PRO A 29 18.11 -20.80 30.61
N VAL A 30 17.60 -20.93 29.39
CA VAL A 30 16.30 -20.32 29.03
C VAL A 30 15.21 -21.34 29.33
N GLN A 31 14.41 -20.96 30.31
CA GLN A 31 13.29 -21.67 30.88
C GLN A 31 12.21 -21.99 29.85
N SER A 32 11.86 -23.27 29.79
CA SER A 32 10.54 -23.73 29.39
C SER A 32 9.52 -23.29 30.44
N TYR A 33 8.48 -22.57 30.03
CA TYR A 33 7.24 -22.43 30.80
C TYR A 33 6.05 -22.24 29.87
N GLY A 34 5.22 -23.29 29.78
CA GLY A 34 3.80 -23.12 29.55
C GLY A 34 3.13 -22.92 30.91
N SER A 35 2.49 -21.77 31.11
CA SER A 35 1.39 -21.64 32.07
C SER A 35 0.57 -20.39 31.73
N ILE A 36 -0.55 -20.64 31.08
CA ILE A 36 -1.88 -20.07 31.34
C ILE A 36 -1.89 -18.96 32.42
N LEU A 37 -1.85 -17.70 32.01
CA LEU A 37 -2.52 -16.61 32.72
C LEU A 37 -3.18 -15.71 31.67
N SER A 38 -4.48 -15.91 31.55
CA SER A 38 -5.42 -15.06 30.85
C SER A 38 -5.60 -13.78 31.64
N GLU A 39 -4.83 -12.74 31.34
CA GLU A 39 -5.14 -11.39 31.78
C GLU A 39 -4.54 -10.37 30.80
N GLY A 40 -5.42 -9.62 30.13
CA GLY A 40 -5.05 -8.38 29.44
C GLY A 40 -4.82 -8.46 27.92
N GLY A 41 -5.35 -9.47 27.22
CA GLY A 41 -5.43 -9.42 25.76
C GLY A 41 -6.33 -8.27 25.32
N SER A 42 -5.78 -7.32 24.57
CA SER A 42 -6.51 -6.23 23.93
C SER A 42 -7.71 -6.80 23.19
N SER A 43 -8.89 -6.62 23.77
CA SER A 43 -10.16 -6.91 23.14
C SER A 43 -10.17 -6.16 21.81
N SER A 44 -10.17 -6.93 20.71
CA SER A 44 -10.52 -6.41 19.41
C SER A 44 -11.84 -5.66 19.56
N LEU A 45 -11.80 -4.34 19.41
CA LEU A 45 -12.97 -3.44 19.44
C LEU A 45 -14.01 -3.77 18.34
N ARG A 46 -13.80 -4.84 17.58
CA ARG A 46 -14.72 -5.39 16.57
C ARG A 46 -15.45 -6.66 17.02
N ALA A 47 -15.22 -7.18 18.23
CA ALA A 47 -16.05 -8.25 18.75
C ALA A 47 -17.47 -7.70 19.02
N SER A 48 -18.39 -7.92 18.07
CA SER A 48 -19.78 -7.50 18.18
C SER A 48 -20.41 -8.11 19.44
N PRO A 49 -21.17 -7.35 20.25
CA PRO A 49 -21.87 -7.87 21.44
C PRO A 49 -22.77 -9.08 21.16
N GLU A 50 -23.23 -9.22 19.91
CA GLU A 50 -23.99 -10.37 19.39
C GLU A 50 -23.26 -11.71 19.57
N ARG A 51 -21.92 -11.72 19.57
CA ARG A 51 -21.14 -12.93 19.77
C ARG A 51 -21.34 -13.52 21.17
N TYR A 52 -21.32 -12.67 22.20
CA TYR A 52 -21.61 -13.09 23.56
C TYR A 52 -23.04 -13.58 23.72
N ARG A 53 -23.97 -13.10 22.88
CA ARG A 53 -25.36 -13.53 22.89
C ARG A 53 -25.55 -14.91 22.24
N ARG A 54 -24.81 -15.20 21.17
CA ARG A 54 -24.82 -16.51 20.48
C ARG A 54 -24.04 -17.60 21.23
N GLU A 55 -22.90 -17.25 21.82
CA GLU A 55 -22.08 -18.17 22.62
C GLU A 55 -22.50 -18.22 24.10
N SER A 56 -23.53 -17.46 24.49
CA SER A 56 -24.10 -17.54 25.83
C SER A 56 -24.70 -18.93 26.04
N TRP A 57 -24.20 -19.65 27.03
CA TRP A 57 -24.80 -20.88 27.53
C TRP A 57 -26.12 -20.65 28.29
N LEU A 58 -26.54 -19.38 28.43
CA LEU A 58 -27.92 -19.06 28.80
C LEU A 58 -28.77 -19.42 27.59
N ASP A 59 -29.43 -20.57 27.73
CA ASP A 59 -30.42 -21.14 26.84
C ASP A 59 -31.22 -20.04 26.12
N ARG A 60 -31.31 -20.15 24.78
CA ARG A 60 -32.10 -19.23 23.97
C ARG A 60 -33.50 -19.15 24.56
N VAL A 61 -34.02 -17.94 24.70
CA VAL A 61 -35.36 -17.74 25.26
C VAL A 61 -36.34 -18.54 24.40
N PRO A 62 -37.09 -19.52 24.96
CA PRO A 62 -37.94 -20.45 24.20
C PRO A 62 -39.01 -19.77 23.32
N GLU A 63 -39.25 -18.48 23.54
CA GLU A 63 -40.19 -17.68 22.76
C GLU A 63 -39.72 -17.40 21.33
N GLU A 64 -38.41 -17.50 21.03
CA GLU A 64 -37.87 -17.32 19.65
C GLU A 64 -38.02 -18.57 18.75
N GLU A 65 -38.23 -19.77 19.31
CA GLU A 65 -38.34 -21.01 18.52
C GLU A 65 -39.73 -21.24 17.93
N SER A 66 -40.79 -20.67 18.53
CA SER A 66 -42.18 -20.99 18.14
C SER A 66 -42.67 -20.32 16.84
N ALA A 67 -41.88 -19.44 16.22
CA ALA A 67 -42.28 -18.71 15.02
C ALA A 67 -41.69 -19.24 13.70
N VAL A 68 -40.77 -20.22 13.72
CA VAL A 68 -39.94 -20.58 12.53
C VAL A 68 -40.03 -22.08 12.17
N GLU A 69 -41.09 -22.78 12.57
CA GLU A 69 -41.38 -24.12 12.03
C GLU A 69 -42.12 -24.01 10.68
N GLY A 70 -41.43 -23.59 9.62
CA GLY A 70 -41.98 -23.70 8.25
C GLY A 70 -41.39 -22.77 7.21
N GLU A 71 -40.73 -21.69 7.61
CA GLU A 71 -40.00 -20.84 6.67
C GLU A 71 -38.58 -21.39 6.55
N ALA A 72 -38.23 -21.91 5.37
CA ALA A 72 -36.84 -22.18 5.04
C ALA A 72 -36.10 -20.85 5.19
N VAL A 73 -35.40 -20.68 6.32
CA VAL A 73 -34.59 -19.50 6.61
C VAL A 73 -33.63 -19.37 5.43
N GLU A 74 -33.94 -18.47 4.50
CA GLU A 74 -33.01 -18.15 3.44
C GLU A 74 -31.73 -17.70 4.15
N PRO A 75 -30.58 -18.37 3.90
CA PRO A 75 -29.35 -18.02 4.55
C PRO A 75 -29.10 -16.55 4.26
N ASP A 76 -29.11 -15.73 5.32
CA ASP A 76 -28.84 -14.32 5.21
C ASP A 76 -27.42 -14.19 4.65
N ALA A 77 -27.31 -13.76 3.39
CA ALA A 77 -26.02 -13.62 2.73
C ALA A 77 -25.07 -12.70 3.52
N GLY A 78 -25.64 -11.82 4.35
CA GLY A 78 -24.90 -11.09 5.37
C GLY A 78 -24.23 -12.05 6.35
N SER A 79 -24.98 -12.89 7.08
CA SER A 79 -24.41 -13.73 8.14
C SER A 79 -23.26 -14.63 7.68
N ASP A 80 -23.36 -15.21 6.48
CA ASP A 80 -22.30 -16.06 5.92
C ASP A 80 -20.99 -15.27 5.68
N GLU A 81 -21.09 -14.01 5.25
CA GLU A 81 -19.94 -13.13 5.04
C GLU A 81 -19.27 -12.73 6.36
N TRP A 82 -20.07 -12.50 7.41
CA TRP A 82 -19.57 -12.22 8.75
C TRP A 82 -18.85 -13.44 9.35
N ASP A 83 -19.45 -14.63 9.26
CA ASP A 83 -18.84 -15.88 9.73
C ASP A 83 -17.50 -16.14 9.00
N LEU A 84 -17.45 -15.95 7.68
CA LEU A 84 -16.19 -16.05 6.93
C LEU A 84 -15.14 -15.05 7.39
N ALA A 85 -15.53 -13.78 7.58
CA ALA A 85 -14.62 -12.73 8.01
C ALA A 85 -14.05 -13.00 9.41
N GLU A 86 -14.80 -13.67 10.29
CA GLU A 86 -14.30 -14.13 11.60
C GLU A 86 -13.20 -15.19 11.44
N TYR A 87 -13.34 -16.11 10.49
CA TYR A 87 -12.27 -17.03 10.10
C TYR A 87 -11.17 -16.37 9.25
N GLY A 88 -11.29 -15.07 9.00
CA GLY A 88 -10.39 -14.30 8.19
C GLY A 88 -10.55 -14.52 6.69
N TYR A 89 -11.55 -15.27 6.21
CA TYR A 89 -11.87 -15.46 4.80
C TYR A 89 -12.74 -14.35 4.25
N TYR A 90 -12.66 -14.16 2.94
CA TYR A 90 -13.47 -13.16 2.24
C TYR A 90 -14.22 -13.77 1.07
N SER A 91 -15.49 -13.40 0.94
CA SER A 91 -16.33 -13.87 -0.15
C SER A 91 -15.92 -13.24 -1.48
N GLY A 92 -15.91 -14.04 -2.55
CA GLY A 92 -15.79 -13.56 -3.93
C GLY A 92 -14.54 -14.01 -4.69
N SER A 93 -14.52 -13.66 -5.98
CA SER A 93 -13.42 -14.04 -6.88
C SER A 93 -12.31 -12.99 -6.88
N TYR A 94 -11.12 -13.40 -6.45
CA TYR A 94 -9.89 -12.59 -6.52
C TYR A 94 -9.65 -12.04 -7.93
N TYR A 95 -9.77 -12.90 -8.96
CA TYR A 95 -9.57 -12.49 -10.35
C TYR A 95 -10.53 -11.39 -10.80
N ARG A 96 -11.79 -11.43 -10.33
CA ARG A 96 -12.76 -10.37 -10.61
C ARG A 96 -12.34 -9.06 -9.95
N LYS A 97 -11.91 -9.08 -8.68
CA LYS A 97 -11.44 -7.87 -7.99
C LYS A 97 -10.19 -7.28 -8.65
N VAL A 98 -9.22 -8.12 -9.04
CA VAL A 98 -8.03 -7.71 -9.81
C VAL A 98 -8.41 -7.09 -11.15
N ALA A 99 -9.36 -7.68 -11.88
CA ALA A 99 -9.83 -7.14 -13.15
C ALA A 99 -10.47 -5.76 -12.99
N VAL A 100 -11.32 -5.57 -11.97
CA VAL A 100 -11.91 -4.25 -11.67
C VAL A 100 -10.81 -3.27 -11.24
N TYR A 101 -9.85 -3.70 -10.43
CA TYR A 101 -8.70 -2.87 -10.04
C TYR A 101 -7.83 -2.45 -11.24
N GLY A 102 -7.87 -3.20 -12.35
CA GLY A 102 -7.29 -2.81 -13.64
C GLY A 102 -7.80 -1.48 -14.21
N LEU A 103 -8.93 -0.96 -13.71
CA LEU A 103 -9.40 0.38 -14.03
C LEU A 103 -8.47 1.48 -13.46
N VAL A 104 -7.77 1.24 -12.36
CA VAL A 104 -6.88 2.23 -11.72
C VAL A 104 -5.73 2.64 -12.66
N PRO A 105 -4.87 1.73 -13.17
CA PRO A 105 -3.83 2.12 -14.13
C PRO A 105 -4.40 2.72 -15.41
N LEU A 106 -5.57 2.25 -15.88
CA LEU A 106 -6.25 2.84 -17.03
C LEU A 106 -6.59 4.31 -16.77
N THR A 107 -7.15 4.63 -15.59
CA THR A 107 -7.44 6.03 -15.21
C THR A 107 -6.17 6.87 -15.09
N CYS A 108 -5.05 6.32 -14.60
CA CYS A 108 -3.76 7.01 -14.61
C CYS A 108 -3.30 7.37 -16.02
N ILE A 109 -3.39 6.41 -16.97
CA ILE A 109 -3.00 6.62 -18.36
C ILE A 109 -3.89 7.69 -19.00
N ILE A 110 -5.22 7.61 -18.80
CA ILE A 110 -6.16 8.59 -19.32
C ILE A 110 -5.89 9.98 -18.74
N ALA A 111 -5.69 10.10 -17.42
CA ALA A 111 -5.38 11.36 -16.76
C ALA A 111 -4.05 11.95 -17.25
N PHE A 112 -3.00 11.12 -17.36
CA PHE A 112 -1.71 11.55 -17.90
C PHE A 112 -1.84 12.08 -19.33
N LEU A 113 -2.51 11.32 -20.21
CA LEU A 113 -2.74 11.74 -21.59
C LEU A 113 -3.58 13.01 -21.66
N PHE A 114 -4.62 13.13 -20.83
CA PHE A 114 -5.44 14.32 -20.74
C PHE A 114 -4.61 15.55 -20.38
N PHE A 115 -3.84 15.54 -19.28
CA PHE A 115 -3.04 16.68 -18.87
C PHE A 115 -1.84 16.94 -19.80
N ALA A 116 -1.25 15.90 -20.40
CA ALA A 116 -0.19 16.03 -21.40
C ALA A 116 -0.66 16.73 -22.68
N ASN A 117 -1.92 16.49 -23.08
CA ASN A 117 -2.52 17.16 -24.22
C ASN A 117 -3.14 18.52 -23.85
N LEU A 118 -3.58 18.71 -22.61
CA LEU A 118 -4.19 19.95 -22.13
C LEU A 118 -3.27 21.16 -22.35
N VAL A 119 -1.98 21.02 -22.02
CA VAL A 119 -1.00 22.10 -22.23
C VAL A 119 -0.86 22.46 -23.71
N ARG A 120 -0.96 21.49 -24.61
CA ARG A 120 -0.84 21.70 -26.07
C ARG A 120 -2.08 22.33 -26.67
N TRP A 121 -3.27 21.96 -26.17
CA TRP A 121 -4.55 22.41 -26.70
C TRP A 121 -4.92 23.81 -26.20
N VAL A 122 -4.72 24.07 -24.91
CA VAL A 122 -5.18 25.31 -24.27
C VAL A 122 -4.10 26.39 -24.32
N TRP A 123 -2.83 26.03 -24.13
CA TRP A 123 -1.71 26.96 -24.07
C TRP A 123 -0.63 26.62 -25.10
N PRO A 124 -0.94 26.70 -26.42
CA PRO A 124 0.02 26.37 -27.44
C PRO A 124 1.27 27.27 -27.36
N PRO A 125 2.49 26.71 -27.45
CA PRO A 125 3.72 27.50 -27.42
C PRO A 125 3.78 28.38 -28.67
N HIS A 126 3.79 29.71 -28.48
CA HIS A 126 3.78 30.67 -29.59
C HIS A 126 5.16 30.84 -30.24
N PHE A 127 6.23 30.53 -29.49
CA PHE A 127 7.60 30.65 -29.97
C PHE A 127 8.29 29.31 -29.80
N PRO A 128 8.86 28.73 -30.87
CA PRO A 128 9.72 27.56 -30.72
C PRO A 128 10.93 27.99 -29.87
N PRO A 129 11.14 27.39 -28.69
CA PRO A 129 12.22 27.83 -27.81
C PRO A 129 13.57 27.60 -28.50
N PRO A 130 14.52 28.54 -28.39
CA PRO A 130 15.90 28.26 -28.76
C PRO A 130 16.36 27.06 -27.91
N SER A 131 16.72 25.95 -28.54
CA SER A 131 17.05 24.71 -27.84
C SER A 131 18.32 24.92 -27.00
N THR A 132 18.16 25.13 -25.69
CA THR A 132 19.24 25.11 -24.70
C THR A 132 19.77 23.69 -24.49
N LEU A 133 18.89 22.70 -24.68
CA LEU A 133 19.18 21.29 -24.59
C LEU A 133 19.80 20.75 -25.89
N PRO A 134 20.69 19.73 -25.79
CA PRO A 134 21.25 19.08 -26.97
C PRO A 134 20.15 18.41 -27.79
N ARG A 135 20.29 18.42 -29.13
CA ARG A 135 19.31 17.81 -30.06
C ARG A 135 19.01 16.34 -29.79
N SER A 136 19.89 15.64 -29.06
CA SER A 136 19.70 14.24 -28.65
C SER A 136 18.64 14.05 -27.56
N PHE A 137 18.28 15.09 -26.80
CA PHE A 137 17.28 15.04 -25.74
C PHE A 137 16.23 16.14 -25.93
N PRO A 138 15.26 15.96 -26.85
CA PRO A 138 14.18 16.91 -27.04
C PRO A 138 13.25 16.93 -25.82
N SER A 139 12.77 18.13 -25.47
CA SER A 139 11.66 18.30 -24.54
C SER A 139 10.43 17.52 -25.06
N PRO A 140 9.70 16.77 -24.22
CA PRO A 140 9.67 16.83 -22.75
C PRO A 140 10.43 15.69 -22.02
N ILE A 141 11.30 14.96 -22.72
CA ILE A 141 11.96 13.76 -22.17
C ILE A 141 12.84 14.08 -20.95
N PRO A 142 13.78 15.06 -20.98
CA PRO A 142 14.64 15.32 -19.84
C PRO A 142 13.87 15.80 -18.59
N GLU A 143 12.79 16.54 -18.77
CA GLU A 143 11.92 17.03 -17.69
C GLU A 143 11.20 15.87 -17.00
N LEU A 144 10.65 14.95 -17.78
CA LEU A 144 9.99 13.75 -17.29
C LEU A 144 10.98 12.81 -16.57
N LEU A 145 12.16 12.58 -17.16
CA LEU A 145 13.17 11.70 -16.57
C LEU A 145 13.76 12.29 -15.28
N LEU A 146 14.07 13.59 -15.25
CA LEU A 146 14.65 14.23 -14.07
C LEU A 146 13.65 14.24 -12.90
N SER A 147 12.38 14.58 -13.17
CA SER A 147 11.35 14.57 -12.15
C SER A 147 11.06 13.16 -11.62
N ALA A 148 11.01 12.15 -12.49
CA ALA A 148 10.87 10.76 -12.10
C ALA A 148 12.09 10.26 -11.30
N ALA A 149 13.31 10.68 -11.66
CA ALA A 149 14.53 10.35 -10.92
C ALA A 149 14.52 10.94 -9.51
N PHE A 150 14.13 12.21 -9.36
CA PHE A 150 14.00 12.83 -8.04
C PHE A 150 12.88 12.24 -7.21
N PHE A 151 11.73 11.92 -7.81
CA PHE A 151 10.69 11.16 -7.12
C PHE A 151 11.24 9.83 -6.62
N SER A 152 11.92 9.07 -7.48
CA SER A 152 12.49 7.77 -7.15
C SER A 152 13.53 7.86 -6.03
N LEU A 153 14.38 8.89 -6.06
CA LEU A 153 15.34 9.18 -4.99
C LEU A 153 14.63 9.50 -3.67
N THR A 154 13.60 10.35 -3.71
CA THR A 154 12.77 10.67 -2.52
C THR A 154 12.11 9.41 -1.97
N HIS A 155 11.59 8.56 -2.85
CA HIS A 155 10.93 7.30 -2.49
C HIS A 155 11.91 6.29 -1.88
N ALA A 156 13.12 6.16 -2.45
CA ALA A 156 14.17 5.30 -1.91
C ALA A 156 14.67 5.78 -0.54
N LEU A 157 14.74 7.09 -0.33
CA LEU A 157 15.14 7.69 0.96
C LEU A 157 14.08 7.57 2.05
N ARG A 158 12.87 7.12 1.72
CA ARG A 158 11.76 7.03 2.68
C ARG A 158 12.07 6.14 3.88
N ILE A 159 12.60 4.94 3.64
CA ILE A 159 12.94 3.98 4.69
C ILE A 159 14.06 4.51 5.60
N PRO A 160 15.22 4.96 5.07
CA PRO A 160 16.28 5.48 5.93
C PRO A 160 15.84 6.74 6.69
N MET A 161 14.98 7.59 6.11
CA MET A 161 14.41 8.75 6.83
C MET A 161 13.49 8.33 7.97
N TYR A 162 12.67 7.31 7.78
CA TYR A 162 11.82 6.77 8.85
C TYR A 162 12.68 6.20 9.99
N ASN A 163 13.70 5.38 9.65
CA ASN A 163 14.61 4.81 10.64
C ASN A 163 15.36 5.89 11.43
N LEU A 164 15.80 6.95 10.74
CA LEU A 164 16.43 8.11 11.38
C LEU A 164 15.45 8.85 12.29
N ALA A 165 14.19 9.02 11.87
CA ALA A 165 13.15 9.64 12.70
C ALA A 165 12.85 8.83 13.95
N SER A 166 12.69 7.51 13.82
CA SER A 166 12.46 6.62 14.97
C SER A 166 13.66 6.54 15.92
N LEU A 167 14.88 6.82 15.43
CA LEU A 167 16.08 6.87 16.27
C LEU A 167 16.16 8.19 17.06
N LEU A 168 15.77 9.30 16.44
CA LEU A 168 15.94 10.65 17.00
C LEU A 168 14.76 11.11 17.85
N PHE A 169 13.55 10.61 17.58
CA PHE A 169 12.31 11.08 18.19
C PHE A 169 11.57 9.94 18.89
N PRO A 170 10.82 10.24 19.97
CA PRO A 170 9.96 9.26 20.60
C PRO A 170 8.76 8.90 19.68
N PRO A 171 8.07 7.77 19.93
CA PRO A 171 7.02 7.23 19.05
C PRO A 171 5.82 8.15 18.77
N ILE A 172 5.64 9.21 19.57
CA ILE A 172 4.56 10.19 19.36
C ILE A 172 4.94 11.18 18.26
N TRP A 173 6.23 11.51 18.17
CA TRP A 173 6.77 12.54 17.27
C TRP A 173 7.43 11.97 16.02
N ASP A 174 7.77 10.68 16.01
CA ASP A 174 8.44 10.01 14.88
C ASP A 174 7.69 10.20 13.56
N THR A 175 6.37 10.05 13.58
CA THR A 175 5.48 10.11 12.43
C THR A 175 5.39 11.53 11.91
N LEU A 176 5.29 12.52 12.82
CA LEU A 176 5.28 13.93 12.44
C LEU A 176 6.63 14.35 11.84
N ALA A 177 7.75 14.00 12.50
CA ALA A 177 9.09 14.34 12.06
C ALA A 177 9.40 13.70 10.70
N PHE A 178 9.08 12.41 10.53
CA PHE A 178 9.22 11.69 9.27
C PHE A 178 8.44 12.37 8.15
N ASN A 179 7.14 12.68 8.34
CA ASN A 179 6.33 13.32 7.31
C ASN A 179 6.84 14.74 6.99
N LEU A 180 7.24 15.51 8.00
CA LEU A 180 7.81 16.86 7.81
C LEU A 180 9.08 16.80 6.96
N TRP A 181 10.03 15.94 7.31
CA TRP A 181 11.26 15.80 6.53
C TRP A 181 11.01 15.28 5.13
N TYR A 182 10.12 14.29 4.98
CA TYR A 182 9.77 13.75 3.66
C TYR A 182 9.18 14.82 2.75
N VAL A 183 8.24 15.61 3.26
CA VAL A 183 7.62 16.72 2.51
C VAL A 183 8.65 17.79 2.17
N LEU A 184 9.49 18.21 3.13
CA LEU A 184 10.55 19.19 2.91
C LEU A 184 11.52 18.73 1.82
N LEU A 185 11.99 17.49 1.90
CA LEU A 185 12.91 16.91 0.93
C LEU A 185 12.26 16.83 -0.46
N SER A 186 11.00 16.39 -0.53
CA SER A 186 10.24 16.32 -1.78
C SER A 186 10.10 17.70 -2.43
N GLN A 187 9.75 18.74 -1.67
CA GLN A 187 9.63 20.10 -2.22
C GLN A 187 10.99 20.70 -2.59
N ALA A 188 12.04 20.39 -1.81
CA ALA A 188 13.40 20.82 -2.11
C ALA A 188 13.90 20.21 -3.43
N PHE A 189 13.65 18.93 -3.70
CA PHE A 189 14.01 18.32 -4.98
C PHE A 189 13.19 18.85 -6.15
N ARG A 190 11.90 19.21 -5.95
CA ARG A 190 11.13 19.93 -6.97
C ARG A 190 11.76 21.28 -7.33
N LEU A 191 12.20 22.05 -6.34
CA LEU A 191 12.93 23.30 -6.57
C LEU A 191 14.29 23.06 -7.23
N ALA A 192 15.04 22.04 -6.80
CA ALA A 192 16.32 21.67 -7.37
C ALA A 192 16.20 21.27 -8.84
N ALA A 193 15.10 20.62 -9.23
CA ALA A 193 14.82 20.27 -10.61
C ALA A 193 14.70 21.50 -11.52
N PHE A 194 14.08 22.59 -11.05
CA PHE A 194 14.04 23.85 -11.81
C PHE A 194 15.42 24.49 -11.97
N ALA A 195 16.25 24.42 -10.92
CA ALA A 195 17.61 24.93 -10.97
C ALA A 195 18.49 24.12 -11.96
N LEU A 196 18.38 22.79 -11.94
CA LEU A 196 19.14 21.90 -12.81
C LEU A 196 18.73 22.00 -14.28
N LEU A 197 17.43 22.13 -14.57
CA LEU A 197 16.93 22.39 -15.92
C LEU A 197 17.19 23.83 -16.38
N ARG A 198 17.71 24.69 -15.50
CA ARG A 198 18.00 26.10 -15.81
C ARG A 198 16.80 26.84 -16.39
N VAL A 199 15.60 26.54 -15.90
CA VAL A 199 14.31 27.00 -16.46
C VAL A 199 14.24 28.52 -16.65
N ARG A 200 14.94 29.28 -15.79
CA ARG A 200 15.03 30.74 -15.90
C ARG A 200 15.64 31.22 -17.23
N HIS A 201 16.58 30.48 -17.82
CA HIS A 201 17.22 30.85 -19.08
C HIS A 201 16.27 30.73 -20.27
N GLU A 202 15.17 29.98 -20.12
CA GLU A 202 14.17 29.80 -21.16
C GLU A 202 13.10 30.91 -21.11
N MET A 203 13.03 31.70 -20.03
CA MET A 203 12.05 32.78 -19.94
C MET A 203 12.35 33.91 -20.93
N VAL A 204 11.32 34.34 -21.64
CA VAL A 204 11.37 35.47 -22.58
C VAL A 204 10.84 36.73 -21.90
N TYR A 205 9.84 36.58 -21.02
CA TYR A 205 9.26 37.69 -20.28
C TYR A 205 9.99 37.93 -18.94
N PRO A 206 10.02 39.18 -18.43
CA PRO A 206 10.66 39.48 -17.15
C PRO A 206 9.96 38.79 -15.97
N LEU A 207 8.64 38.66 -16.06
CA LEU A 207 7.79 37.97 -15.09
C LEU A 207 7.27 36.66 -15.69
N PRO A 208 7.07 35.60 -14.87
CA PRO A 208 6.60 34.31 -15.35
C PRO A 208 5.18 34.43 -15.89
N THR A 209 4.99 34.06 -17.15
CA THR A 209 3.69 34.02 -17.83
C THR A 209 3.48 32.65 -18.48
N TRP A 210 2.22 32.26 -18.70
CA TRP A 210 1.90 31.00 -19.40
C TRP A 210 2.47 30.92 -20.83
N ARG A 211 2.84 32.07 -21.42
CA ARG A 211 3.44 32.18 -22.74
C ARG A 211 4.92 31.82 -22.76
N ASP A 212 5.58 31.83 -21.60
CA ASP A 212 6.98 31.41 -21.49
C ASP A 212 7.10 29.89 -21.69
N PRO A 213 8.15 29.41 -22.36
CA PRO A 213 8.43 27.97 -22.44
C PRO A 213 8.65 27.37 -21.04
N ALA A 214 9.12 28.17 -20.08
CA ALA A 214 9.23 27.80 -18.67
C ALA A 214 7.92 27.25 -18.06
N PHE A 215 6.75 27.71 -18.51
CA PHE A 215 5.46 27.17 -18.09
C PHE A 215 5.32 25.71 -18.53
N THR A 216 5.64 25.42 -19.81
CA THR A 216 5.59 24.07 -20.36
C THR A 216 6.62 23.15 -19.70
N THR A 217 7.83 23.64 -19.42
CA THR A 217 8.88 22.90 -18.71
C THR A 217 8.42 22.53 -17.29
N ALA A 218 7.82 23.47 -16.57
CA ALA A 218 7.25 23.22 -15.24
C ALA A 218 6.09 22.23 -15.28
N TRP A 219 5.23 22.31 -16.31
CA TRP A 219 4.13 21.39 -16.54
C TRP A 219 4.61 19.94 -16.75
N TRP A 220 5.59 19.73 -17.62
CA TRP A 220 6.14 18.39 -17.89
C TRP A 220 6.89 17.82 -16.69
N LEU A 221 7.63 18.66 -15.96
CA LEU A 221 8.28 18.26 -14.71
C LEU A 221 7.23 17.80 -13.67
N ALA A 222 6.10 18.48 -13.58
CA ALA A 222 5.00 18.09 -12.72
C ALA A 222 4.38 16.74 -13.10
N LEU A 223 4.17 16.54 -14.41
CA LEU A 223 3.61 15.31 -14.96
C LEU A 223 4.55 14.13 -14.77
N GLY A 224 5.86 14.30 -14.89
CA GLY A 224 6.82 13.23 -14.68
C GLY A 224 6.86 12.80 -13.20
N TRP A 225 6.80 13.77 -12.28
CA TRP A 225 6.65 13.47 -10.85
C TRP A 225 5.34 12.72 -10.57
N ALA A 226 4.22 13.19 -11.12
CA ALA A 226 2.91 12.57 -10.93
C ALA A 226 2.84 11.17 -11.54
N ALA A 227 3.43 10.96 -12.71
CA ALA A 227 3.49 9.67 -13.38
C ALA A 227 4.31 8.66 -12.56
N ALA A 228 5.46 9.08 -12.03
CA ALA A 228 6.28 8.22 -11.18
C ALA A 228 5.55 7.83 -9.87
N ASP A 229 4.84 8.78 -9.25
CA ASP A 229 3.97 8.52 -8.10
C ASP A 229 2.81 7.57 -8.45
N ALA A 230 2.16 7.78 -9.60
CA ALA A 230 1.09 6.92 -10.09
C ALA A 230 1.57 5.47 -10.34
N VAL A 231 2.78 5.28 -10.89
CA VAL A 231 3.35 3.94 -11.10
C VAL A 231 3.66 3.26 -9.76
N ALA A 232 4.35 3.95 -8.85
CA ALA A 232 4.70 3.40 -7.54
C ALA A 232 3.45 3.01 -6.72
N SER A 233 2.43 3.86 -6.75
CA SER A 233 1.17 3.62 -6.04
C SER A 233 0.33 2.50 -6.66
N VAL A 234 0.26 2.38 -7.99
CA VAL A 234 -0.39 1.24 -8.65
C VAL A 234 0.32 -0.06 -8.32
N ALA A 235 1.66 -0.08 -8.38
CA ALA A 235 2.45 -1.25 -8.01
C ALA A 235 2.21 -1.65 -6.55
N GLN A 236 2.21 -0.67 -5.64
CA GLN A 236 1.88 -0.89 -4.23
C GLN A 236 0.46 -1.44 -4.06
N GLY A 237 -0.52 -0.92 -4.79
CA GLY A 237 -1.90 -1.37 -4.73
C GLY A 237 -2.09 -2.81 -5.20
N TYR A 238 -1.41 -3.23 -6.27
CA TYR A 238 -1.41 -4.63 -6.69
C TYR A 238 -0.74 -5.55 -5.67
N ALA A 239 0.38 -5.12 -5.06
CA ALA A 239 1.02 -5.88 -3.99
C ALA A 239 0.09 -6.05 -2.78
N GLN A 240 -0.61 -4.98 -2.38
CA GLN A 240 -1.61 -5.00 -1.32
C GLN A 240 -2.79 -5.91 -1.64
N LEU A 241 -3.28 -5.90 -2.88
CA LEU A 241 -4.35 -6.79 -3.31
C LEU A 241 -3.89 -8.25 -3.35
N GLY A 242 -2.62 -8.51 -3.70
CA GLY A 242 -2.01 -9.83 -3.75
C GLY A 242 -2.06 -10.59 -2.42
N LEU A 243 -2.04 -9.88 -1.29
CA LEU A 243 -2.18 -10.45 0.05
C LEU A 243 -3.52 -11.15 0.29
N TYR A 244 -4.54 -10.82 -0.50
CA TYR A 244 -5.88 -11.43 -0.41
C TYR A 244 -6.04 -12.68 -1.31
N LYS A 245 -5.04 -13.02 -2.13
CA LYS A 245 -5.13 -14.11 -3.10
C LYS A 245 -5.41 -15.48 -2.45
N SER A 246 -4.81 -15.77 -1.31
CA SER A 246 -4.97 -17.04 -0.58
C SER A 246 -6.26 -17.11 0.23
N VAL A 247 -6.89 -15.96 0.48
CA VAL A 247 -7.95 -15.85 1.48
C VAL A 247 -9.33 -15.57 0.87
N MET A 248 -9.37 -15.15 -0.39
CA MET A 248 -10.62 -15.00 -1.12
C MET A 248 -11.16 -16.36 -1.58
N VAL A 249 -12.38 -16.68 -1.14
CA VAL A 249 -13.06 -17.93 -1.45
C VAL A 249 -14.19 -17.66 -2.45
N PRO A 250 -14.26 -18.39 -3.58
CA PRO A 250 -15.40 -18.31 -4.51
C PRO A 250 -16.71 -18.60 -3.78
N VAL A 251 -17.78 -17.89 -4.14
CA VAL A 251 -19.08 -17.95 -3.43
C VAL A 251 -19.64 -19.37 -3.39
N GLU A 252 -19.35 -20.18 -4.41
CA GLU A 252 -19.78 -21.58 -4.49
C GLU A 252 -19.10 -22.47 -3.45
N ARG A 253 -17.87 -22.13 -3.02
CA ARG A 253 -17.09 -22.85 -2.01
C ARG A 253 -17.34 -22.36 -0.59
N VAL A 254 -17.88 -21.16 -0.42
CA VAL A 254 -18.16 -20.56 0.90
C VAL A 254 -19.03 -21.51 1.73
N ARG A 255 -20.14 -21.97 1.16
CA ARG A 255 -21.07 -22.89 1.85
C ARG A 255 -20.39 -24.20 2.25
N ALA A 256 -19.61 -24.80 1.34
CA ALA A 256 -18.90 -26.03 1.63
C ALA A 256 -17.87 -25.88 2.77
N ILE A 257 -17.20 -24.73 2.88
CA ILE A 257 -16.24 -24.46 3.96
C ILE A 257 -16.97 -24.22 5.29
N LEU A 258 -18.07 -23.47 5.27
CA LEU A 258 -18.89 -23.22 6.46
C LEU A 258 -19.56 -24.50 6.96
N ASP A 259 -20.05 -25.36 6.07
CA ASP A 259 -20.64 -26.64 6.44
C ASP A 259 -19.57 -27.59 7.02
N ALA A 260 -18.38 -27.61 6.43
CA ALA A 260 -17.25 -28.39 6.95
C ALA A 260 -16.77 -27.89 8.33
N SER A 261 -16.71 -26.57 8.54
CA SER A 261 -16.31 -26.01 9.84
C SER A 261 -17.38 -26.24 10.92
N LYS A 262 -18.67 -26.09 10.57
CA LYS A 262 -19.80 -26.43 11.45
C LYS A 262 -19.81 -27.91 11.80
N ALA A 263 -19.57 -28.81 10.85
CA ALA A 263 -19.47 -30.24 11.10
C ALA A 263 -18.29 -30.59 12.03
N ALA A 264 -17.13 -29.96 11.84
CA ALA A 264 -15.96 -30.16 12.69
C ALA A 264 -16.20 -29.70 14.14
N MET A 265 -16.90 -28.57 14.34
CA MET A 265 -17.25 -28.08 15.68
C MET A 265 -18.39 -28.88 16.33
N GLY A 266 -19.41 -29.25 15.55
CA GLY A 266 -20.57 -29.99 16.04
C GLY A 266 -20.25 -31.41 16.52
N SER A 267 -19.30 -32.09 15.86
CA SER A 267 -18.88 -33.46 16.19
C SER A 267 -18.23 -33.60 17.58
N GLY A 268 -17.75 -32.49 18.17
CA GLY A 268 -17.12 -32.49 19.50
C GLY A 268 -18.07 -32.47 20.69
N SER A 269 -19.38 -32.25 20.50
CA SER A 269 -20.31 -31.95 21.60
C SER A 269 -21.35 -33.04 21.92
N THR A 270 -21.59 -34.00 21.03
CA THR A 270 -22.69 -34.98 21.18
C THR A 270 -22.30 -36.37 21.70
N SER A 271 -21.04 -36.61 22.07
CA SER A 271 -20.55 -37.93 22.53
C SER A 271 -20.40 -38.10 24.05
N ARG A 272 -21.19 -37.36 24.85
CA ARG A 272 -21.36 -37.60 26.29
C ARG A 272 -22.78 -38.05 26.62
N SER A 273 -23.15 -39.27 26.22
CA SER A 273 -24.13 -40.09 26.95
C SER A 273 -24.18 -41.50 26.34
N ALA A 274 -23.91 -42.48 27.21
CA ALA A 274 -24.07 -43.93 27.05
C ALA A 274 -22.91 -44.72 26.39
N SER A 275 -22.33 -45.61 27.22
CA SER A 275 -21.45 -46.75 26.90
C SER A 275 -20.00 -46.39 26.57
N GLY A 276 -19.01 -46.51 27.46
CA GLY A 276 -18.66 -47.71 28.22
C GLY A 276 -17.67 -48.56 27.42
N GLY A 277 -16.36 -48.34 27.62
CA GLY A 277 -15.29 -49.29 27.24
C GLY A 277 -14.25 -48.79 26.23
N ASP A 278 -13.04 -48.55 26.73
CA ASP A 278 -11.73 -48.69 26.07
C ASP A 278 -11.50 -48.21 24.63
N SER A 279 -10.81 -47.07 24.51
CA SER A 279 -9.74 -46.87 23.49
C SER A 279 -9.02 -45.54 23.74
N VAL A 280 -7.89 -45.63 24.44
CA VAL A 280 -6.95 -44.53 24.69
C VAL A 280 -6.01 -44.44 23.47
N ASN A 281 -6.34 -43.58 22.49
CA ASN A 281 -5.37 -42.92 21.60
C ASN A 281 -6.06 -41.98 20.58
N ALA A 282 -6.99 -41.14 21.05
CA ALA A 282 -7.41 -39.98 20.27
C ALA A 282 -6.35 -38.89 20.43
N SER A 283 -5.35 -38.93 19.55
CA SER A 283 -4.43 -37.82 19.30
C SER A 283 -5.26 -36.55 19.14
N ARG A 284 -5.03 -35.57 20.03
CA ARG A 284 -5.45 -34.18 19.89
C ARG A 284 -5.11 -33.71 18.48
N GLU A 285 -6.08 -33.79 17.59
CA GLU A 285 -5.99 -33.25 16.24
C GLU A 285 -6.03 -31.74 16.44
N TYR A 286 -4.84 -31.13 16.46
CA TYR A 286 -4.69 -29.70 16.44
C TYR A 286 -5.48 -29.20 15.24
N MET A 287 -6.50 -28.40 15.49
CA MET A 287 -7.18 -27.63 14.45
C MET A 287 -6.08 -26.95 13.65
N PRO A 288 -5.90 -27.26 12.36
CA PRO A 288 -4.89 -26.57 11.57
C PRO A 288 -5.30 -25.11 11.54
N LEU A 289 -4.56 -24.26 12.27
CA LEU A 289 -4.83 -22.83 12.44
C LEU A 289 -4.67 -22.04 11.13
N SER A 290 -4.49 -22.72 10.00
CA SER A 290 -4.35 -22.12 8.69
C SER A 290 -4.95 -23.05 7.61
N PRO A 291 -5.63 -22.51 6.60
CA PRO A 291 -6.06 -23.27 5.43
C PRO A 291 -4.84 -23.84 4.72
N ARG A 292 -4.53 -25.09 5.04
CA ARG A 292 -3.72 -25.90 4.15
C ARG A 292 -4.50 -26.00 2.86
N THR A 293 -4.02 -25.32 1.82
CA THR A 293 -4.54 -25.55 0.48
C THR A 293 -4.18 -27.00 0.17
N GLU A 294 -5.12 -27.92 0.34
CA GLU A 294 -5.06 -29.30 -0.16
C GLU A 294 -5.08 -29.26 -1.69
N ARG A 295 -4.07 -28.62 -2.27
CA ARG A 295 -3.67 -28.86 -3.64
C ARG A 295 -2.54 -29.86 -3.52
N GLN A 296 -2.75 -31.03 -4.16
CA GLN A 296 -1.73 -32.02 -4.49
C GLN A 296 -1.52 -33.13 -3.46
N ASN A 297 -2.52 -34.00 -3.29
CA ASN A 297 -2.27 -35.44 -3.05
C ASN A 297 -3.45 -36.40 -3.34
N VAL A 298 -4.57 -35.95 -3.90
CA VAL A 298 -5.75 -36.81 -4.10
C VAL A 298 -5.71 -37.66 -5.39
N ASP A 299 -4.78 -37.43 -6.32
CA ASP A 299 -4.72 -38.20 -7.59
C ASP A 299 -3.74 -39.39 -7.60
N GLY A 300 -3.31 -39.87 -6.42
CA GLY A 300 -2.30 -40.94 -6.31
C GLY A 300 -2.81 -42.38 -6.36
N ALA A 301 -4.12 -42.63 -6.35
CA ALA A 301 -4.66 -43.97 -6.11
C ALA A 301 -5.81 -44.36 -7.03
N ALA A 302 -5.67 -44.20 -8.35
CA ALA A 302 -6.49 -44.95 -9.30
C ALA A 302 -5.82 -45.04 -10.68
N TYR A 303 -5.76 -46.26 -11.23
CA TYR A 303 -5.35 -46.61 -12.60
C TYR A 303 -3.84 -46.79 -12.90
N ALA A 304 -3.23 -47.75 -12.20
CA ALA A 304 -2.16 -48.54 -12.78
C ALA A 304 -2.77 -49.55 -13.78
N ASN A 305 -2.78 -49.20 -15.07
CA ASN A 305 -2.74 -50.15 -16.19
C ASN A 305 -2.51 -49.37 -17.51
N GLY A 306 -1.28 -48.89 -17.69
CA GLY A 306 -0.85 -48.22 -18.90
C GLY A 306 0.60 -48.58 -19.19
N THR A 307 0.80 -49.68 -19.91
CA THR A 307 2.08 -50.11 -20.46
C THR A 307 2.55 -49.14 -21.54
N GLY A 308 3.20 -48.06 -21.12
CA GLY A 308 3.79 -47.04 -22.00
C GLY A 308 5.28 -46.89 -21.72
N ASN A 309 6.09 -47.64 -22.47
CA ASN A 309 7.55 -47.51 -22.53
C ASN A 309 7.95 -46.11 -23.03
N GLY A 310 8.78 -45.36 -22.29
CA GLY A 310 9.43 -44.18 -22.88
C GLY A 310 10.01 -43.12 -21.94
N ARG A 311 11.19 -43.42 -21.38
CA ARG A 311 12.34 -42.48 -21.25
C ARG A 311 12.06 -41.01 -20.91
N HIS A 312 12.07 -40.70 -19.61
CA HIS A 312 13.16 -39.98 -18.92
C HIS A 312 12.75 -39.77 -17.46
N GLY A 313 12.86 -40.84 -16.66
CA GLY A 313 12.65 -40.80 -15.23
C GLY A 313 13.77 -40.00 -14.56
N ARG A 314 13.57 -38.69 -14.38
CA ARG A 314 14.31 -37.89 -13.41
C ARG A 314 13.98 -38.50 -12.05
N LYS A 315 14.87 -39.34 -11.52
CA LYS A 315 14.77 -39.88 -10.15
C LYS A 315 14.60 -38.67 -9.23
N LYS A 316 13.38 -38.41 -8.78
CA LYS A 316 13.15 -37.50 -7.66
C LYS A 316 13.72 -38.24 -6.46
N GLU A 317 14.87 -37.78 -5.98
CA GLU A 317 15.37 -38.22 -4.69
C GLU A 317 14.24 -38.03 -3.66
N PRO A 318 13.97 -39.03 -2.81
CA PRO A 318 12.95 -38.91 -1.79
C PRO A 318 13.31 -37.72 -0.90
N ILE A 319 12.45 -36.71 -0.91
CA ILE A 319 12.55 -35.54 -0.02
C ILE A 319 12.70 -36.10 1.40
N THR A 320 13.79 -35.76 2.06
CA THR A 320 14.04 -36.24 3.42
C THR A 320 12.96 -35.68 4.34
N VAL A 321 12.62 -36.40 5.41
CA VAL A 321 11.58 -35.96 6.35
C VAL A 321 11.92 -34.58 6.91
N GLU A 322 13.21 -34.32 7.14
CA GLU A 322 13.74 -33.04 7.58
C GLU A 322 13.49 -31.92 6.55
N GLU A 323 13.65 -32.19 5.26
CA GLU A 323 13.37 -31.23 4.19
C GLU A 323 11.86 -30.97 4.05
N ALA A 324 11.02 -32.00 4.16
CA ALA A 324 9.58 -31.85 4.16
C ALA A 324 9.08 -31.01 5.35
N VAL A 325 9.64 -31.23 6.54
CA VAL A 325 9.33 -30.44 7.75
C VAL A 325 9.81 -29.00 7.58
N ARG A 326 11.03 -28.77 7.07
CA ARG A 326 11.52 -27.41 6.79
C ARG A 326 10.63 -26.67 5.82
N MET A 327 10.24 -27.32 4.72
CA MET A 327 9.35 -26.73 3.73
C MET A 327 7.97 -26.39 4.30
N ALA A 328 7.43 -27.23 5.19
CA ALA A 328 6.19 -26.95 5.89
C ALA A 328 6.32 -25.75 6.83
N VAL A 329 7.41 -25.68 7.62
CA VAL A 329 7.69 -24.54 8.50
C VAL A 329 7.87 -23.25 7.71
N ASP A 330 8.63 -23.27 6.61
CA ASP A 330 8.84 -22.11 5.75
C ASP A 330 7.50 -21.63 5.15
N GLN A 331 6.63 -22.55 4.75
CA GLN A 331 5.28 -22.23 4.27
C GLN A 331 4.41 -21.63 5.36
N ASP A 332 4.44 -22.17 6.58
CA ASP A 332 3.67 -21.66 7.71
C ASP A 332 4.16 -20.26 8.13
N VAL A 333 5.48 -20.03 8.13
CA VAL A 333 6.08 -18.71 8.39
C VAL A 333 5.67 -17.70 7.33
N GLU A 334 5.70 -18.06 6.05
CA GLU A 334 5.26 -17.18 4.96
C GLU A 334 3.76 -16.84 5.08
N GLN A 335 2.93 -17.81 5.47
CA GLN A 335 1.51 -17.57 5.73
C GLN A 335 1.30 -16.62 6.91
N LEU A 336 2.03 -16.78 8.00
CA LEU A 336 1.97 -15.87 9.14
C LEU A 336 2.40 -14.46 8.76
N ILE A 337 3.45 -14.31 7.94
CA ILE A 337 3.89 -13.00 7.41
C ILE A 337 2.78 -12.37 6.58
N HIS A 338 2.13 -13.11 5.67
CA HIS A 338 1.01 -12.60 4.88
C HIS A 338 -0.20 -12.21 5.74
N LEU A 339 -0.53 -12.99 6.77
CA LEU A 339 -1.61 -12.68 7.70
C LEU A 339 -1.32 -11.38 8.47
N GLN A 340 -0.09 -11.24 8.97
CA GLN A 340 0.35 -10.04 9.67
C GLN A 340 0.34 -8.81 8.74
N GLU A 341 0.92 -8.91 7.54
CA GLU A 341 0.93 -7.80 6.58
C GLU A 341 -0.49 -7.36 6.20
N ARG A 342 -1.43 -8.30 6.11
CA ARG A 342 -2.84 -8.00 5.87
C ARG A 342 -3.48 -7.29 7.06
N GLU A 343 -3.30 -7.82 8.27
CA GLU A 343 -3.85 -7.21 9.50
C GLU A 343 -3.36 -5.77 9.67
N GLU A 344 -2.06 -5.52 9.48
CA GLU A 344 -1.49 -4.17 9.53
C GLU A 344 -2.12 -3.23 8.49
N LEU A 345 -2.39 -3.71 7.28
CA LEU A 345 -3.06 -2.92 6.26
C LEU A 345 -4.52 -2.61 6.64
N GLU A 346 -5.24 -3.60 7.18
CA GLU A 346 -6.62 -3.44 7.64
C GLU A 346 -6.72 -2.48 8.84
N GLU A 347 -5.72 -2.49 9.72
CA GLU A 347 -5.59 -1.53 10.81
C GLU A 347 -5.38 -0.10 10.27
N VAL A 348 -4.47 0.07 9.31
CA VAL A 348 -4.15 1.37 8.71
C VAL A 348 -5.36 1.98 8.00
N TYR A 349 -6.08 1.21 7.17
CA TYR A 349 -7.23 1.71 6.42
C TYR A 349 -8.52 1.71 7.26
N GLY A 350 -8.56 0.97 8.37
CA GLY A 350 -9.76 0.75 9.17
C GLY A 350 -10.79 -0.17 8.52
N ILE A 351 -10.55 -0.64 7.28
CA ILE A 351 -11.38 -1.58 6.53
C ILE A 351 -10.51 -2.46 5.60
N PRO A 352 -10.95 -3.70 5.29
CA PRO A 352 -10.30 -4.52 4.28
C PRO A 352 -10.24 -3.86 2.91
N ILE A 353 -9.10 -3.98 2.25
CA ILE A 353 -8.81 -3.30 0.98
C ILE A 353 -9.80 -3.73 -0.12
N ILE A 354 -10.26 -4.98 -0.07
CA ILE A 354 -11.22 -5.55 -1.03
C ILE A 354 -12.60 -4.89 -1.00
N TYR A 355 -12.93 -4.19 0.09
CA TYR A 355 -14.18 -3.45 0.25
C TYR A 355 -14.03 -1.98 -0.15
N ILE A 356 -12.81 -1.47 -0.30
CA ILE A 356 -12.58 -0.12 -0.83
C ILE A 356 -13.04 -0.11 -2.29
N PRO A 357 -14.05 0.67 -2.65
CA PRO A 357 -14.54 0.69 -4.01
C PRO A 357 -13.52 1.34 -4.94
N VAL A 358 -13.33 0.76 -6.12
CA VAL A 358 -12.24 1.09 -7.05
C VAL A 358 -12.26 2.56 -7.50
N PHE A 359 -13.43 3.23 -7.46
CA PHE A 359 -13.50 4.66 -7.75
C PHE A 359 -12.65 5.51 -6.80
N VAL A 360 -12.44 5.10 -5.55
CA VAL A 360 -11.66 5.86 -4.56
C VAL A 360 -10.18 5.89 -4.95
N PRO A 361 -9.51 4.75 -5.21
CA PRO A 361 -8.19 4.74 -5.81
C PRO A 361 -8.10 5.57 -7.09
N CYS A 362 -9.07 5.45 -8.02
CA CYS A 362 -9.08 6.25 -9.25
C CYS A 362 -9.12 7.76 -8.97
N LEU A 363 -9.97 8.22 -8.05
CA LEU A 363 -10.04 9.62 -7.63
C LEU A 363 -8.72 10.07 -7.00
N GLN A 364 -8.12 9.25 -6.14
CA GLN A 364 -6.80 9.55 -5.54
C GLN A 364 -5.70 9.66 -6.60
N ARG A 365 -5.79 8.92 -7.71
CA ARG A 365 -4.83 9.07 -8.83
C ARG A 365 -5.00 10.42 -9.52
N ILE A 366 -6.24 10.81 -9.84
CA ILE A 366 -6.52 12.12 -10.45
C ILE A 366 -6.07 13.25 -9.51
N ASP A 367 -6.34 13.11 -8.22
CA ASP A 367 -5.88 14.05 -7.19
C ASP A 367 -4.36 14.18 -7.19
N SER A 368 -3.60 13.08 -7.18
CA SER A 368 -2.12 13.14 -7.24
C SER A 368 -1.60 13.91 -8.45
N PHE A 369 -2.24 13.76 -9.63
CA PHE A 369 -1.91 14.57 -10.81
C PHE A 369 -2.18 16.07 -10.59
N LEU A 370 -3.39 16.43 -10.14
CA LEU A 370 -3.79 17.81 -9.89
C LEU A 370 -2.91 18.47 -8.83
N PHE A 371 -2.68 17.77 -7.73
CA PHE A 371 -1.83 18.19 -6.63
C PHE A 371 -0.39 18.40 -7.08
N SER A 372 0.18 17.45 -7.83
CA SER A 372 1.54 17.57 -8.36
C SER A 372 1.66 18.77 -9.30
N LEU A 373 0.73 18.93 -10.24
CA LEU A 373 0.66 20.07 -11.17
C LEU A 373 0.53 21.41 -10.45
N GLY A 374 -0.46 21.56 -9.56
CA GLY A 374 -0.68 22.80 -8.85
C GLY A 374 0.55 23.25 -8.07
N TYR A 375 1.17 22.33 -7.33
CA TYR A 375 2.24 22.68 -6.40
C TYR A 375 3.55 22.98 -7.13
N THR A 376 3.86 22.21 -8.16
CA THR A 376 5.01 22.52 -9.02
C THR A 376 4.83 23.84 -9.75
N LEU A 377 3.62 24.18 -10.24
CA LEU A 377 3.36 25.46 -10.87
C LEU A 377 3.50 26.64 -9.89
N ILE A 378 2.97 26.52 -8.67
CA ILE A 378 3.11 27.53 -7.61
C ILE A 378 4.59 27.72 -7.26
N LEU A 379 5.32 26.61 -7.04
CA LEU A 379 6.75 26.66 -6.69
C LEU A 379 7.60 27.20 -7.84
N ALA A 380 7.34 26.81 -9.08
CA ALA A 380 8.03 27.30 -10.26
C ALA A 380 7.85 28.81 -10.41
N TRP A 381 6.61 29.30 -10.29
CA TRP A 381 6.32 30.72 -10.34
C TRP A 381 7.08 31.50 -9.26
N ALA A 382 7.06 31.00 -8.01
CA ALA A 382 7.71 31.66 -6.89
C ALA A 382 9.24 31.63 -7.02
N TYR A 383 9.80 30.53 -7.51
CA TYR A 383 11.23 30.36 -7.80
C TYR A 383 11.70 31.32 -8.89
N LEU A 384 10.97 31.42 -10.00
CA LEU A 384 11.33 32.28 -11.13
C LEU A 384 11.24 33.78 -10.82
N ARG A 385 10.50 34.17 -9.76
CA ARG A 385 10.48 35.54 -9.23
C ARG A 385 11.57 35.81 -8.19
N SER A 386 12.22 34.77 -7.67
CA SER A 386 13.30 34.88 -6.69
C SER A 386 14.65 35.12 -7.38
N PRO A 387 15.51 35.98 -6.80
CA PRO A 387 16.93 36.10 -7.16
C PRO A 387 17.71 34.78 -7.21
N LEU A 388 17.25 33.73 -6.51
CA LEU A 388 17.88 32.40 -6.53
C LEU A 388 17.83 31.69 -7.88
N SER A 389 16.97 32.16 -8.80
CA SER A 389 16.90 31.63 -10.16
C SER A 389 18.01 32.14 -11.08
N PHE A 390 18.76 33.16 -10.64
CA PHE A 390 19.87 33.73 -11.39
C PHE A 390 21.21 33.12 -10.96
N PRO A 391 22.18 32.97 -11.88
CA PRO A 391 23.52 32.50 -11.52
C PRO A 391 24.20 33.48 -10.56
N ALA A 392 24.97 32.93 -9.60
CA ALA A 392 25.73 33.73 -8.65
C ALA A 392 26.72 34.63 -9.41
N GLY A 393 26.58 35.95 -9.26
CA GLY A 393 27.45 36.94 -9.89
C GLY A 393 26.83 37.75 -11.04
N SER A 394 25.52 37.63 -11.29
CA SER A 394 24.83 38.59 -12.17
C SER A 394 24.81 39.99 -11.54
N ASP A 395 24.95 41.02 -12.38
CA ASP A 395 24.78 42.45 -12.05
C ASP A 395 23.52 42.73 -11.19
N PRO A 396 23.46 43.87 -10.46
CA PRO A 396 22.34 44.17 -9.57
C PRO A 396 21.00 43.99 -10.29
N LEU A 397 20.24 42.99 -9.84
CA LEU A 397 18.97 42.62 -10.44
C LEU A 397 17.94 43.74 -10.23
N PRO A 398 17.02 43.95 -11.19
CA PRO A 398 15.93 44.89 -11.02
C PRO A 398 15.12 44.59 -9.75
N PRO A 399 14.59 45.60 -9.05
CA PRO A 399 13.83 45.44 -7.79
C PRO A 399 12.51 44.64 -7.95
N ILE A 400 12.17 44.27 -9.18
CA ILE A 400 11.03 43.41 -9.54
C ILE A 400 11.22 41.99 -8.98
N TYR A 401 12.48 41.54 -8.82
CA TYR A 401 12.82 40.23 -8.29
C TYR A 401 12.98 40.30 -6.77
N SER A 402 12.21 39.47 -6.06
CA SER A 402 12.20 39.45 -4.60
C SER A 402 12.02 38.03 -4.08
N ASN A 403 12.74 37.71 -3.00
CA ASN A 403 12.60 36.44 -2.28
C ASN A 403 11.25 36.31 -1.56
N HIS A 404 10.47 37.38 -1.47
CA HIS A 404 9.20 37.39 -0.74
C HIS A 404 8.19 36.36 -1.30
N ALA A 405 8.09 36.24 -2.62
CA ALA A 405 7.17 35.27 -3.24
C ALA A 405 7.53 33.82 -2.86
N LEU A 406 8.81 33.45 -2.95
CA LEU A 406 9.30 32.12 -2.57
C LEU A 406 9.21 31.89 -1.06
N GLY A 407 9.55 32.90 -0.26
CA GLY A 407 9.50 32.86 1.20
C GLY A 407 8.09 32.64 1.76
N ILE A 408 7.05 32.99 1.00
CA ILE A 408 5.65 32.69 1.36
C ILE A 408 5.17 31.38 0.72
N ALA A 409 5.37 31.23 -0.59
CA ALA A 409 4.81 30.09 -1.33
C ALA A 409 5.38 28.76 -0.85
N PHE A 410 6.69 28.67 -0.58
CA PHE A 410 7.34 27.44 -0.14
C PHE A 410 6.78 26.92 1.21
N PRO A 411 6.77 27.70 2.31
CA PRO A 411 6.22 27.20 3.57
C PRO A 411 4.72 26.90 3.47
N VAL A 412 3.94 27.68 2.71
CA VAL A 412 2.51 27.38 2.50
C VAL A 412 2.34 26.03 1.80
N VAL A 413 3.07 25.78 0.71
CA VAL A 413 3.05 24.51 -0.01
C VAL A 413 3.47 23.34 0.90
N VAL A 414 4.53 23.52 1.69
CA VAL A 414 4.99 22.52 2.67
C VAL A 414 3.93 22.24 3.73
N LEU A 415 3.32 23.28 4.31
CA LEU A 415 2.30 23.12 5.35
C LEU A 415 1.07 22.38 4.83
N VAL A 416 0.57 22.73 3.64
CA VAL A 416 -0.60 22.05 3.08
C VAL A 416 -0.26 20.61 2.68
N HIS A 417 0.93 20.35 2.10
CA HIS A 417 1.36 18.98 1.81
C HIS A 417 1.55 18.15 3.09
N LEU A 418 2.11 18.75 4.15
CA LEU A 418 2.25 18.10 5.45
C LEU A 418 0.89 17.76 6.03
N PHE A 419 -0.07 18.68 5.99
CA PHE A 419 -1.43 18.45 6.45
C PHE A 419 -2.08 17.26 5.73
N LEU A 420 -2.00 17.22 4.39
CA LEU A 420 -2.50 16.08 3.61
C LEU A 420 -1.75 14.77 3.92
N SER A 421 -0.44 14.83 4.13
CA SER A 421 0.36 13.65 4.50
C SER A 421 -0.04 13.10 5.87
N LEU A 422 -0.33 13.97 6.83
CA LEU A 422 -0.82 13.59 8.15
C LEU A 422 -2.25 13.02 8.09
N LEU A 423 -3.12 13.54 7.22
CA LEU A 423 -4.45 12.94 7.00
C LEU A 423 -4.37 11.48 6.51
N HIS A 424 -3.34 11.15 5.73
CA HIS A 424 -3.08 9.79 5.24
C HIS A 424 -2.23 8.95 6.21
N SER A 425 -1.93 9.46 7.40
CA SER A 425 -1.16 8.72 8.40
C SER A 425 -2.03 7.67 9.12
N PRO A 426 -1.45 6.52 9.52
CA PRO A 426 -2.16 5.45 10.23
C PRO A 426 -3.03 5.89 11.43
N PRO A 427 -2.63 6.84 12.29
CA PRO A 427 -3.48 7.21 13.43
C PRO A 427 -4.74 7.99 13.06
N ILE A 428 -4.75 8.65 11.89
CA ILE A 428 -5.81 9.59 11.49
C ILE A 428 -6.75 8.96 10.45
N LEU A 429 -6.19 8.21 9.49
CA LEU A 429 -6.93 7.61 8.39
C LEU A 429 -8.15 6.76 8.80
N PRO A 430 -8.06 5.84 9.79
CA PRO A 430 -9.21 4.99 10.16
C PRO A 430 -10.32 5.78 10.86
N ARG A 431 -10.02 6.96 11.44
CA ARG A 431 -11.00 7.81 12.12
C ARG A 431 -11.80 8.67 11.15
N ILE A 432 -11.17 9.15 10.08
CA ILE A 432 -11.77 10.05 9.10
C ILE A 432 -12.43 9.26 7.95
N GLY A 433 -11.88 8.09 7.63
CA GLY A 433 -12.29 7.25 6.53
C GLY A 433 -11.60 7.61 5.21
N VAL A 434 -11.29 6.58 4.42
CA VAL A 434 -10.53 6.68 3.15
C VAL A 434 -11.27 7.52 2.09
N HIS A 435 -12.61 7.51 2.11
CA HIS A 435 -13.42 8.31 1.19
C HIS A 435 -13.24 9.81 1.43
N THR A 436 -13.38 10.23 2.68
CA THR A 436 -13.29 11.63 3.08
C THR A 436 -11.90 12.18 2.78
N THR A 437 -10.84 11.42 3.07
CA THR A 437 -9.47 11.85 2.76
C THR A 437 -9.23 12.00 1.26
N ALA A 438 -9.79 11.11 0.42
CA ALA A 438 -9.72 11.24 -1.03
C ALA A 438 -10.44 12.49 -1.56
N TYR A 439 -11.61 12.85 -1.01
CA TYR A 439 -12.34 14.05 -1.42
C TYR A 439 -11.65 15.34 -0.96
N VAL A 440 -11.13 15.36 0.27
CA VAL A 440 -10.36 16.51 0.79
C VAL A 440 -9.09 16.71 -0.03
N GLY A 441 -8.37 15.63 -0.34
CA GLY A 441 -7.22 15.66 -1.24
C GLY A 441 -7.60 16.31 -2.57
N LEU A 442 -8.61 15.76 -3.26
CA LEU A 442 -9.07 16.24 -4.56
C LEU A 442 -9.43 17.73 -4.55
N LEU A 443 -10.12 18.21 -3.51
CA LEU A 443 -10.49 19.62 -3.37
C LEU A 443 -9.25 20.51 -3.22
N VAL A 444 -8.31 20.11 -2.37
CA VAL A 444 -7.04 20.84 -2.18
C VAL A 444 -6.18 20.80 -3.44
N GLY A 445 -6.09 19.65 -4.11
CA GLY A 445 -5.38 19.46 -5.38
C GLY A 445 -5.96 20.35 -6.48
N LEU A 446 -7.28 20.40 -6.61
CA LEU A 446 -7.98 21.27 -7.57
C LEU A 446 -7.76 22.76 -7.25
N GLY A 447 -7.88 23.16 -5.98
CA GLY A 447 -7.58 24.52 -5.53
C GLY A 447 -6.13 24.91 -5.82
N GLY A 448 -5.17 24.03 -5.55
CA GLY A 448 -3.75 24.21 -5.87
C GLY A 448 -3.50 24.32 -7.37
N PHE A 449 -4.17 23.49 -8.18
CA PHE A 449 -4.07 23.52 -9.64
C PHE A 449 -4.53 24.85 -10.23
N PHE A 450 -5.73 25.33 -9.86
CA PHE A 450 -6.25 26.62 -10.32
C PHE A 450 -5.45 27.81 -9.77
N THR A 451 -4.98 27.73 -8.52
CA THR A 451 -4.06 28.75 -7.97
C THR A 451 -2.78 28.82 -8.78
N GLY A 452 -2.19 27.66 -9.11
CA GLY A 452 -1.04 27.57 -10.02
C GLY A 452 -1.34 28.24 -11.36
N LEU A 453 -2.38 27.82 -12.08
CA LEU A 453 -2.77 28.43 -13.35
C LEU A 453 -2.99 29.95 -13.26
N GLY A 454 -3.65 30.42 -12.19
CA GLY A 454 -3.90 31.83 -11.94
C GLY A 454 -2.62 32.65 -11.75
N LEU A 455 -1.63 32.11 -11.01
CA LEU A 455 -0.33 32.77 -10.81
C LEU A 455 0.43 32.96 -12.13
N TRP A 456 0.29 32.03 -13.07
CA TRP A 456 0.87 32.12 -14.41
C TRP A 456 0.05 32.97 -15.40
N GLY A 457 -1.09 33.52 -14.96
CA GLY A 457 -2.02 34.27 -15.82
C GLY A 457 -2.71 33.40 -16.87
N ALA A 458 -2.76 32.08 -16.68
CA ALA A 458 -3.28 31.14 -17.66
C ALA A 458 -4.82 31.11 -17.71
N LEU A 459 -5.47 31.74 -16.71
CA LEU A 459 -6.92 31.85 -16.56
C LEU A 459 -7.50 33.16 -17.11
N SER A 460 -6.64 34.11 -17.49
CA SER A 460 -7.01 35.41 -18.10
C SER A 460 -6.81 35.39 -19.59
#